data_AF-A6LXB7-F1
#
_entry.id   AF-A6LXB7-F1
#
_cell.length_a   1.000
_cell.length_b   1.000
_cell.length_c   1.000
_cell.angle_alpha   90.00
_cell.angle_beta   90.00
_cell.angle_gamma   90.00
#
_symmetry.space_group_name_H-M   'P 1'
#
loop_
_entity.id
_entity.type
_entity.pdbx_description
1 polymer ?
#
loop_
_entity_poly.entity_id
_entity_poly.type
_entity_poly.pdbx_seq_one_letter_code
_entity_poly.pdbx_strand_id
1 'polypeptide(L)'
;MRFSKIKLSNKLIIAFSLMIILIMGVSSLAILRLSQINGTINQLIDVENEKVSAAYNMRGSLNKIAISIRNISISNDMNYMNEQKKY
;
A
#
# COMPACT_ATOMS: atom_id res chain seq x y z
N MET A 1 51.01 -8.43 13.16
CA MET A 1 51.16 -8.69 14.62
C MET A 1 50.72 -10.12 14.92
N ARG A 2 51.55 -10.93 15.60
CA ARG A 2 51.24 -12.34 15.91
C ARG A 2 50.11 -12.41 16.95
N PHE A 3 48.93 -12.86 16.53
CA PHE A 3 47.77 -13.16 17.40
C PHE A 3 47.99 -14.37 18.34
N SER A 4 49.21 -14.92 18.40
CA SER A 4 49.55 -16.17 19.10
C SER A 4 49.67 -16.04 20.62
N LYS A 5 49.43 -14.86 21.20
CA LYS A 5 49.44 -14.62 22.67
C LYS A 5 48.09 -14.20 23.24
N ILE A 6 47.01 -14.29 22.46
CA ILE A 6 45.67 -13.95 22.93
C ILE A 6 45.10 -15.13 23.72
N LYS A 7 44.72 -14.89 24.98
CA LYS A 7 44.03 -15.88 25.83
C LYS A 7 42.72 -16.32 25.15
N LEU A 8 42.38 -17.60 25.27
CA LEU A 8 41.21 -18.19 24.62
C LEU A 8 39.91 -17.41 24.91
N SER A 9 39.71 -16.95 26.15
CA SER A 9 38.55 -16.11 26.52
C SER A 9 38.44 -14.82 25.70
N ASN A 10 39.55 -14.11 25.49
CA ASN A 10 39.53 -12.87 24.71
C ASN A 10 39.20 -13.12 23.24
N LYS A 11 39.67 -14.25 22.67
CA LYS A 11 39.32 -14.65 21.30
C LYS A 11 37.81 -14.92 21.17
N LEU A 12 37.22 -15.56 22.19
CA LEU A 12 35.79 -15.87 22.22
C LEU A 12 34.93 -14.60 22.32
N ILE A 13 35.31 -13.67 23.20
CA ILE A 13 34.62 -12.38 23.38
C ILE A 13 34.63 -11.59 22.07
N ILE A 14 35.78 -11.48 21.41
CA ILE A 14 35.90 -10.74 20.14
C ILE A 14 34.99 -11.35 19.05
N ALA A 15 34.97 -12.68 18.93
CA ALA A 15 34.13 -13.36 17.95
C ALA A 15 32.62 -13.15 18.22
N PHE A 16 32.21 -13.26 19.48
CA PHE A 16 30.80 -13.04 19.86
C PHE A 16 30.37 -11.59 19.71
N SER A 17 31.19 -10.63 20.15
CA SER A 17 30.89 -9.20 19.96
C SER A 17 30.77 -8.84 18.48
N LEU A 18 31.64 -9.39 17.63
CA LEU A 18 31.55 -9.18 16.19
C LEU A 18 30.24 -9.72 15.60
N MET A 19 29.80 -10.91 16.00
CA MET A 19 28.49 -11.44 15.58
C MET A 19 27.34 -10.56 16.05
N ILE A 20 27.36 -10.10 17.29
CA ILE A 20 26.30 -9.23 17.84
C ILE A 20 26.21 -7.93 17.02
N ILE A 21 27.34 -7.31 16.71
CA ILE A 21 27.40 -6.09 15.90
C ILE A 21 26.83 -6.34 14.50
N LEU A 22 27.18 -7.46 13.87
CA LEU A 22 26.64 -7.84 12.56
C LEU A 22 25.12 -8.04 12.60
N ILE A 23 24.61 -8.73 13.63
CA ILE A 23 23.17 -8.95 13.81
C ILE A 23 22.44 -7.64 14.04
N MET A 24 22.99 -6.74 14.88
CA MET A 24 22.43 -5.41 15.10
C MET A 24 22.41 -4.61 13.79
N GLY A 25 23.48 -4.65 13.01
CA GLY A 25 23.55 -3.98 11.71
C GLY A 25 22.48 -4.46 10.74
N VAL A 26 22.33 -5.78 10.58
CA VAL A 26 21.29 -6.35 9.71
C VAL A 26 19.89 -6.02 10.21
N SER A 27 19.66 -6.09 11.52
CA SER A 27 18.38 -5.74 12.14
C SER A 27 18.01 -4.28 11.90
N SER A 28 18.95 -3.36 12.08
CA SER A 28 18.74 -1.93 11.80
C SER A 28 18.43 -1.68 10.32
N LEU A 29 19.15 -2.33 9.40
CA LEU A 29 18.85 -2.24 7.97
C LEU A 29 17.46 -2.77 7.64
N ALA A 30 17.03 -3.86 8.27
CA ALA A 30 15.70 -4.41 8.10
C ALA A 30 14.61 -3.43 8.58
N ILE A 31 14.80 -2.79 9.73
CA ILE A 31 13.89 -1.78 10.27
C ILE A 31 13.78 -0.58 9.32
N LEU A 32 14.91 -0.08 8.81
CA LEU A 32 14.92 1.04 7.86
C LEU A 32 14.18 0.70 6.56
N ARG A 33 14.42 -0.49 6.00
CA ARG A 33 13.70 -1.00 4.82
C ARG A 33 12.20 -1.10 5.07
N LEU A 34 11.80 -1.62 6.23
CA LEU A 34 10.39 -1.76 6.59
C LEU A 34 9.70 -0.39 6.73
N SER A 35 10.39 0.60 7.32
CA SER A 35 9.89 1.97 7.43
C SER A 35 9.68 2.62 6.05
N GLN A 36 10.62 2.42 5.11
CA GLN A 36 10.48 2.89 3.73
C GLN A 36 9.29 2.23 3.01
N ILE A 37 9.10 0.93 3.20
CA ILE A 37 7.95 0.20 2.63
C ILE A 37 6.64 0.76 3.18
N ASN A 38 6.53 0.94 4.50
CA ASN A 38 5.34 1.53 5.10
C ASN A 38 5.04 2.93 4.57
N GLY A 39 6.06 3.79 4.43
CA GLY A 39 5.90 5.12 3.83
C GLY A 39 5.39 5.06 2.39
N THR A 40 5.93 4.13 1.59
CA THR A 40 5.52 3.91 0.21
C THR A 40 4.08 3.40 0.12
N ILE A 41 3.71 2.43 0.96
CA ILE A 41 2.34 1.89 1.02
C ILE A 41 1.34 2.98 1.41
N ASN A 42 1.66 3.79 2.42
CA ASN A 42 0.79 4.90 2.81
C ASN A 42 0.62 5.91 1.68
N GLN A 43 1.68 6.25 0.95
CA GLN A 43 1.60 7.14 -0.20
C GLN A 43 0.73 6.56 -1.34
N LEU A 44 0.83 5.26 -1.62
CA LEU A 44 -0.02 4.59 -2.60
C LEU A 44 -1.50 4.62 -2.19
N ILE A 45 -1.79 4.37 -0.91
CA ILE A 45 -3.15 4.36 -0.38
C ILE A 45 -3.75 5.77 -0.34
N ASP A 46 -2.98 6.79 0.02
CA ASP A 46 -3.54 8.13 0.20
C ASP A 46 -3.62 8.92 -1.12
N VAL A 47 -2.65 8.76 -2.02
CA VAL A 47 -2.56 9.60 -3.24
C VAL A 47 -2.99 8.87 -4.50
N GLU A 48 -2.58 7.60 -4.69
CA GLU A 48 -2.94 6.88 -5.91
C GLU A 48 -4.36 6.32 -5.87
N ASN A 49 -4.84 5.88 -4.70
CA ASN A 49 -6.21 5.38 -4.58
C ASN A 49 -7.27 6.47 -4.74
N GLU A 50 -6.97 7.75 -4.50
CA GLU A 50 -7.95 8.81 -4.72
C GLU A 50 -8.36 8.89 -6.20
N LYS A 51 -7.37 8.83 -7.12
CA LYS A 51 -7.60 8.82 -8.57
C LYS A 51 -8.33 7.56 -9.01
N VAL A 52 -7.95 6.41 -8.46
CA VAL A 52 -8.60 5.13 -8.75
C VAL A 52 -10.05 5.12 -8.25
N SER A 53 -10.29 5.64 -7.04
CA SER A 53 -11.63 5.81 -6.47
C SER A 53 -12.49 6.76 -7.31
N ALA A 54 -11.94 7.90 -7.75
CA ALA A 54 -12.63 8.81 -8.66
C ALA A 54 -13.00 8.14 -9.99
N ALA A 55 -12.09 7.36 -10.57
CA ALA A 55 -12.36 6.59 -11.79
C ALA A 55 -13.45 5.53 -11.58
N TYR A 56 -13.44 4.82 -10.45
CA TYR A 56 -14.51 3.87 -10.11
C TYR A 56 -15.86 4.56 -9.91
N ASN A 57 -15.90 5.70 -9.22
CA ASN A 57 -17.10 6.50 -9.06
C ASN A 57 -17.64 6.99 -10.40
N MET A 58 -16.77 7.47 -11.29
CA MET A 58 -17.15 7.88 -12.65
C MET A 58 -17.75 6.71 -13.44
N ARG A 59 -17.12 5.53 -13.40
CA ARG A 59 -17.66 4.31 -14.02
C ARG A 59 -19.02 3.92 -13.44
N GLY A 60 -19.19 4.04 -12.12
CA GLY A 60 -20.47 3.81 -11.45
C GLY A 60 -21.57 4.77 -11.92
N SER A 61 -21.26 6.06 -12.03
CA SER A 61 -22.17 7.08 -12.55
C SER A 61 -22.54 6.84 -14.02
N LEU A 62 -21.56 6.50 -14.87
CA LEU A 62 -21.81 6.16 -16.27
C LEU A 62 -22.71 4.93 -16.40
N ASN A 63 -22.50 3.91 -15.56
CA ASN A 63 -23.37 2.74 -15.56
C ASN A 63 -24.80 3.08 -15.13
N LYS A 64 -24.97 3.94 -14.10
CA LYS A 64 -26.29 4.45 -13.71
C LYS A 64 -26.97 5.21 -14.84
N ILE A 65 -26.24 6.10 -15.52
CA ILE A 65 -26.74 6.84 -16.69
C ILE A 65 -27.14 5.87 -17.81
N ALA A 66 -26.32 4.87 -18.11
CA ALA A 66 -26.64 3.87 -19.13
C ALA A 66 -27.92 3.08 -18.79
N ILE A 67 -28.10 2.69 -17.52
CA ILE A 67 -29.32 2.05 -17.04
C ILE A 67 -30.51 2.99 -17.14
N SER A 68 -30.37 4.26 -16.73
CA SER A 68 -31.41 5.29 -16.84
C SER A 68 -31.86 5.51 -18.29
N ILE A 69 -30.91 5.65 -19.22
CA ILE A 69 -31.18 5.81 -20.65
C ILE A 69 -31.89 4.56 -21.19
N ARG A 70 -31.41 3.37 -20.85
CA ARG A 70 -32.06 2.10 -21.21
C ARG A 70 -33.49 2.05 -20.70
N ASN A 71 -33.71 2.42 -19.43
CA ASN A 71 -35.03 2.41 -18.82
C ASN A 71 -35.96 3.39 -19.52
N ILE A 72 -35.53 4.63 -19.81
CA ILE A 72 -36.32 5.61 -20.57
C ILE A 72 -36.65 5.09 -21.97
N SER A 73 -35.69 4.42 -22.63
CA SER A 73 -35.86 3.94 -24.02
C SER A 73 -36.81 2.75 -24.13
N ILE A 74 -36.98 1.96 -23.07
CA ILE A 74 -37.80 0.74 -23.05
C ILE A 74 -39.10 0.96 -22.24
N SER A 75 -39.15 1.92 -21.32
CA SER A 75 -40.33 2.17 -20.50
C SER A 75 -41.42 2.85 -21.29
N ASN A 76 -42.61 2.25 -21.29
CA ASN A 76 -43.84 2.87 -21.81
C ASN A 76 -44.65 3.55 -20.67
N ASP A 77 -44.07 3.68 -19.48
CA ASP A 77 -44.70 4.22 -18.27
C ASP A 77 -44.37 5.71 -18.09
N MET A 78 -45.38 6.57 -18.28
CA MET A 78 -45.26 8.02 -18.18
C MET A 78 -44.87 8.51 -16.77
N ASN A 79 -45.16 7.76 -15.70
CA ASN A 79 -44.79 8.17 -14.34
C ASN A 79 -43.28 7.98 -14.09
N TYR A 80 -42.71 6.87 -14.59
CA TYR A 80 -41.27 6.60 -14.48
C TYR A 80 -40.40 7.61 -15.25
N MET A 81 -40.89 8.08 -16.40
CA MET A 81 -40.22 9.11 -17.20
C MET A 81 -40.25 10.51 -16.57
N ASN A 82 -41.28 10.84 -15.77
CA ASN A 82 -41.38 12.12 -15.07
C ASN A 82 -40.52 12.18 -13.81
N GLU A 83 -40.32 11.07 -13.09
CA GLU A 83 -39.39 11.00 -11.96
C GLU A 83 -37.91 11.13 -12.41
N GLN A 84 -37.54 10.53 -13.54
CA GLN A 84 -36.16 10.63 -14.05
C GLN A 84 -35.79 12.00 -14.65
N LYS A 85 -36.77 12.84 -15.02
CA LYS A 85 -36.53 14.22 -15.48
C LYS A 85 -36.21 15.23 -14.35
N LYS A 86 -36.41 14.83 -13.10
CA LYS A 86 -36.28 15.70 -11.92
C LYS A 86 -34.88 15.71 -11.30
N TYR A 87 -33.99 14.85 -11.80
CA TYR A 87 -32.56 14.78 -11.49
C TYR A 87 -31.75 15.26 -12.70
#